data_AF-A0A7Z8QY84-F1
#
_entry.id   AF-A0A7Z8QY84-F1
#
_cell.length_a   1.000
_cell.length_b   1.000
_cell.length_c   1.000
_cell.angle_alpha   90.00
_cell.angle_beta   90.00
_cell.angle_gamma   90.00
#
_symmetry.space_group_name_H-M   'P 1'
#
loop_
_entity.id
_entity.type
_entity.pdbx_description
1 polymer ?
#
loop_
_entity_poly.entity_id
_entity_poly.type
_entity_poly.pdbx_seq_one_letter_code
_entity_poly.pdbx_strand_id
1 'polypeptide(L)'
;MTLPKKGKLSIKDQPREYAEEFKQAKKKHSAVESAINARQVHGLSKCRDHGIEGFERYTALAILSRNIQKVGAIKRDMERQRLAEEKKQAA
;
A
#
# COMPACT_ATOMS: atom_id res chain seq x y z
N MET A 1 2.75 -11.97 3.88
CA MET A 1 2.67 -13.23 3.09
C MET A 1 1.20 -13.60 2.93
N THR A 2 0.54 -13.13 1.87
CA THR A 2 -0.92 -13.28 1.62
C THR A 2 -1.22 -13.76 0.20
N LEU A 3 -0.17 -14.21 -0.50
CA LEU A 3 -0.28 -14.77 -1.83
C LEU A 3 -0.72 -16.23 -1.72
N PRO A 4 -1.64 -16.68 -2.58
CA PRO A 4 -1.95 -18.09 -2.70
C PRO A 4 -0.70 -18.89 -3.03
N LYS A 5 -0.68 -20.15 -2.59
CA LYS A 5 0.35 -21.09 -3.00
C LYS A 5 0.37 -21.18 -4.52
N LYS A 6 1.57 -21.11 -5.09
CA LYS A 6 1.75 -21.30 -6.52
C LYS A 6 1.40 -22.76 -6.89
N GLY A 7 0.54 -22.94 -7.88
CA GLY A 7 0.14 -24.27 -8.36
C GLY A 7 -1.01 -24.88 -7.57
N LYS A 8 -1.07 -26.22 -7.50
CA LYS A 8 -2.15 -26.95 -6.82
C LYS A 8 -2.03 -26.81 -5.29
N LEU A 9 -3.15 -26.51 -4.63
CA LEU A 9 -3.22 -26.39 -3.19
C LEU A 9 -3.20 -27.78 -2.54
N SER A 10 -2.32 -27.99 -1.56
CA SER A 10 -2.27 -29.26 -0.83
C SER A 10 -3.34 -29.30 0.27
N ILE A 11 -3.75 -30.50 0.70
CA ILE A 11 -4.69 -30.69 1.81
C ILE A 11 -4.18 -30.01 3.11
N LYS A 12 -2.85 -29.97 3.31
CA LYS A 12 -2.23 -29.31 4.47
C LYS A 12 -2.30 -27.77 4.39
N ASP A 13 -2.33 -27.21 3.18
CA ASP A 13 -2.37 -25.76 2.95
C ASP A 13 -3.80 -25.20 2.86
N GLN A 14 -4.80 -26.05 2.61
CA GLN A 14 -6.21 -25.67 2.54
C GLN A 14 -6.70 -24.93 3.80
N PRO A 15 -6.49 -25.43 5.02
CA PRO A 15 -6.95 -24.72 6.22
C PRO A 15 -6.41 -23.30 6.31
N ARG A 16 -5.14 -23.07 5.91
CA ARG A 16 -4.50 -21.76 5.91
C ARG A 16 -5.14 -20.79 4.91
N GLU A 17 -5.39 -21.23 3.67
CA GLU A 17 -5.90 -20.33 2.61
C GLU A 17 -7.41 -20.10 2.65
N TYR A 18 -8.15 -21.03 3.25
CA TYR A 18 -9.60 -20.90 3.42
C TYR A 18 -9.99 -20.15 4.70
N ALA A 19 -9.05 -20.00 5.63
CA ALA A 19 -9.20 -19.15 6.81
C ALA A 19 -9.65 -17.74 6.42
N GLU A 20 -10.55 -17.17 7.22
CA GLU A 20 -11.16 -15.88 6.90
C GLU A 20 -10.12 -14.75 6.94
N GLU A 21 -9.15 -14.85 7.84
CA GLU A 21 -8.01 -13.93 7.95
C GLU A 21 -7.21 -13.90 6.65
N PHE A 22 -6.99 -15.06 6.02
CA PHE A 22 -6.26 -15.14 4.76
C PHE A 22 -7.05 -14.48 3.62
N LYS A 23 -8.36 -14.72 3.54
CA LYS A 23 -9.23 -14.08 2.53
C LYS A 23 -9.24 -12.55 2.68
N GLN A 24 -9.40 -12.05 3.90
CA GLN A 24 -9.39 -10.62 4.19
C GLN A 24 -8.04 -9.99 3.84
N ALA A 25 -6.93 -10.63 4.22
CA ALA A 25 -5.60 -10.15 3.94
C ALA A 25 -5.27 -10.19 2.43
N LYS A 26 -5.73 -11.23 1.72
CA LYS A 26 -5.62 -11.35 0.26
C LYS A 26 -6.35 -10.20 -0.46
N LYS A 27 -7.57 -9.84 -0.03
CA LYS A 27 -8.31 -8.69 -0.60
C LYS A 27 -7.53 -7.37 -0.48
N LYS A 28 -6.78 -7.19 0.61
CA LYS A 28 -5.93 -6.01 0.83
C LYS A 28 -4.59 -6.06 0.10
N HIS A 29 -4.21 -7.21 -0.48
CA HIS A 29 -2.89 -7.42 -1.06
C HIS A 29 -2.58 -6.47 -2.22
N SER A 30 -3.53 -6.27 -3.14
CA SER A 30 -3.34 -5.34 -4.27
C SER A 30 -3.04 -3.91 -3.81
N ALA A 31 -3.66 -3.46 -2.71
CA ALA A 31 -3.36 -2.14 -2.14
C ALA A 31 -1.92 -2.07 -1.58
N VAL A 32 -1.41 -3.17 -1.00
CA VAL A 32 -0.02 -3.27 -0.54
C VAL A 32 0.95 -3.21 -1.72
N GLU A 33 0.71 -3.97 -2.78
CA GLU A 33 1.53 -3.95 -3.99
C GLU A 33 1.55 -2.57 -4.65
N SER A 34 0.38 -1.92 -4.75
CA SER A 34 0.26 -0.56 -5.25
C SER A 34 1.05 0.45 -4.39
N ALA A 35 0.99 0.30 -3.06
CA ALA A 35 1.77 1.14 -2.15
C ALA A 35 3.28 0.96 -2.34
N ILE A 36 3.76 -0.28 -2.48
CA ILE A 36 5.17 -0.61 -2.77
C ILE A 36 5.59 -0.02 -4.11
N ASN A 37 4.83 -0.27 -5.18
CA ASN A 37 5.14 0.21 -6.52
C ASN A 37 5.29 1.73 -6.54
N ALA A 38 4.34 2.46 -5.95
CA ALA A 38 4.45 3.91 -5.94
C ALA A 38 5.58 4.42 -5.01
N ARG A 39 6.06 3.68 -4.02
CA ARG A 39 7.33 4.04 -3.33
C ARG A 39 8.54 3.89 -4.27
N GLN A 40 8.58 2.82 -5.07
CA GLN A 40 9.66 2.57 -6.04
C GLN A 40 9.72 3.63 -7.15
N VAL A 41 8.56 3.98 -7.72
CA VAL A 41 8.43 5.02 -8.75
C VAL A 41 8.80 6.41 -8.19
N HIS A 42 8.46 6.70 -6.94
CA HIS A 42 8.79 7.97 -6.27
C HIS A 42 10.18 8.00 -5.62
N GLY A 43 11.13 7.19 -6.10
CA GLY A 43 12.55 7.34 -5.78
C GLY A 43 13.18 6.17 -5.03
N LEU A 44 12.40 5.22 -4.49
CA LEU A 44 12.98 4.07 -3.76
C LEU A 44 13.68 3.07 -4.68
N SER A 45 13.52 3.15 -6.00
CA SER A 45 14.20 2.27 -6.97
C SER A 45 15.68 2.58 -7.17
N LYS A 46 16.18 3.75 -6.75
CA LYS A 46 17.58 4.16 -6.94
C LYS A 46 18.07 4.94 -5.71
N CYS A 47 19.11 4.43 -5.06
CA CYS A 47 19.86 5.13 -4.03
C CYS A 47 21.14 5.70 -4.67
N ARG A 48 21.35 7.01 -4.57
CA ARG A 48 22.57 7.67 -5.07
C ARG A 48 23.69 7.72 -4.01
N ASP A 49 23.33 7.50 -2.76
CA ASP A 49 24.27 7.47 -1.65
C ASP A 49 24.99 6.11 -1.60
N HIS A 50 26.20 6.13 -1.07
CA HIS A 50 27.05 4.95 -0.93
C HIS A 50 27.11 4.50 0.53
N GLY A 51 27.30 3.20 0.74
CA GLY A 51 27.36 2.60 2.08
C GLY A 51 25.99 2.41 2.73
N ILE A 52 25.97 1.63 3.81
CA ILE A 52 24.72 1.23 4.49
C ILE A 52 23.99 2.43 5.12
N GLU A 53 24.73 3.35 5.75
CA GLU A 53 24.13 4.52 6.38
C GLU A 53 23.46 5.45 5.34
N GLY A 54 24.11 5.63 4.18
CA GLY A 54 23.55 6.38 3.06
C GLY A 54 22.26 5.74 2.54
N PHE A 55 22.29 4.42 2.37
CA PHE A 55 21.12 3.65 1.95
C PHE A 55 19.95 3.76 2.94
N GLU A 56 20.21 3.65 4.24
CA GLU A 56 19.21 3.79 5.29
C GLU A 56 18.58 5.20 5.30
N ARG A 57 19.40 6.25 5.27
CA ARG A 57 18.92 7.64 5.19
C ARG A 57 18.05 7.87 3.95
N TYR A 58 18.53 7.43 2.79
CA TYR A 58 17.82 7.62 1.52
C TYR A 58 16.49 6.86 1.51
N THR A 59 16.48 5.62 2.00
CA THR A 59 15.26 4.80 2.14
C THR A 59 14.27 5.44 3.09
N ALA A 60 14.73 5.93 4.25
CA ALA A 60 13.89 6.60 5.24
C ALA A 60 13.24 7.86 4.65
N LEU A 61 14.00 8.67 3.91
CA LEU A 61 13.49 9.87 3.26
C LEU A 61 12.42 9.55 2.19
N ALA A 62 12.63 8.51 1.38
CA ALA A 62 11.66 8.06 0.39
C ALA A 62 10.34 7.60 1.04
N ILE A 63 10.43 6.85 2.16
CA ILE A 63 9.27 6.41 2.93
C ILE A 63 8.52 7.62 3.52
N LEU A 64 9.23 8.54 4.17
CA LEU A 64 8.66 9.75 4.76
C LEU A 64 7.92 10.59 3.71
N SER A 65 8.57 10.86 2.58
CA SER A 65 8.01 11.65 1.48
C SER A 65 6.70 11.05 0.95
N ARG A 66 6.65 9.73 0.77
CA ARG A 66 5.42 9.06 0.33
C ARG A 66 4.32 9.12 1.38
N ASN A 67 4.65 8.99 2.65
CA ASN A 67 3.67 9.08 3.73
C ASN A 67 3.03 10.48 3.76
N ILE A 68 3.81 11.55 3.58
CA ILE A 68 3.29 12.92 3.48
C ILE A 68 2.31 13.07 2.31
N GLN A 69 2.67 12.56 1.12
CA GLN A 69 1.76 12.56 -0.04
C GLN A 69 0.46 11.81 0.24
N LYS A 70 0.53 10.67 0.95
CA LYS A 70 -0.65 9.88 1.31
C LYS A 70 -1.57 10.64 2.26
N VAL A 71 -1.03 11.32 3.27
CA VAL A 71 -1.81 12.20 4.17
C VAL A 71 -2.50 13.30 3.37
N GLY A 72 -1.78 13.96 2.45
CA GLY A 72 -2.37 14.98 1.58
C GLY A 72 -3.48 14.44 0.66
N ALA A 73 -3.35 13.22 0.16
CA ALA A 73 -4.42 12.55 -0.59
C ALA A 73 -5.65 12.28 0.27
N ILE A 74 -5.47 11.74 1.48
CA ILE A 74 -6.58 11.48 2.42
C ILE A 74 -7.33 12.77 2.73
N LYS A 75 -6.63 13.87 3.03
CA LYS A 75 -7.25 15.18 3.26
C LYS A 75 -8.09 15.63 2.06
N ARG A 76 -7.53 15.55 0.85
CA ARG A 76 -8.27 15.92 -0.37
C ARG A 76 -9.48 15.04 -0.62
N ASP A 77 -9.41 13.75 -0.29
CA ASP A 77 -10.52 12.82 -0.48
C ASP A 77 -11.67 13.15 0.48
N MET A 78 -11.36 13.45 1.75
CA MET A 78 -12.35 13.90 2.75
C MET A 78 -13.05 15.19 2.30
N GLU A 79 -12.30 16.18 1.83
CA GLU A 79 -12.90 17.43 1.34
C GLU A 79 -13.78 17.20 0.10
N ARG A 80 -13.38 16.32 -0.83
CA ARG A 80 -14.21 15.97 -1.99
C ARG A 80 -15.52 15.31 -1.59
N GLN A 81 -15.50 14.44 -0.58
CA GLN A 81 -16.70 13.80 -0.05
C GLN A 81 -17.64 14.83 0.57
N ARG A 82 -17.11 15.71 1.42
CA ARG A 82 -17.87 16.81 2.04
C ARG A 82 -18.57 17.69 1.00
N LEU A 83 -17.82 18.15 -0.01
CA LEU A 83 -18.36 18.97 -1.10
C LEU A 83 -19.41 18.23 -1.93
N ALA A 84 -19.26 16.92 -2.13
CA ALA A 84 -20.25 16.12 -2.86
C ALA A 84 -21.55 15.95 -2.08
N GLU A 85 -21.48 15.84 -0.76
CA GLU A 85 -22.65 15.80 0.13
C GLU A 85 -23.38 17.14 0.16
N GLU A 86 -22.66 18.25 0.31
CA GLU A 86 -23.22 19.61 0.27
C GLU A 86 -23.96 19.87 -1.06
N LYS A 87 -23.40 19.44 -2.20
CA LYS A 87 -24.05 19.55 -3.51
C LYS A 87 -25.32 18.71 -3.64
N LYS A 88 -25.38 17.54 -3.00
CA LYS A 88 -26.59 16.69 -3.00
C LYS A 88 -27.69 17.26 -2.12
N GLN A 89 -27.35 17.97 -1.06
CA GLN A 89 -28.32 18.63 -0.18
C GLN A 89 -28.90 19.91 -0.79
N ALA A 90 -28.14 20.56 -1.68
CA ALA A 90 -28.57 21.77 -2.37
C ALA A 90 -29.37 21.53 -3.67
N ALA A 91 -29.53 20.27 -4.08
CA ALA A 91 -30.27 19.83 -5.27
C ALA A 91 -31.59 19.17 -4.87
#